data_AF-A0A7J8D8Y7-F1
#
_entry.id   AF-A0A7J8D8Y7-F1
#
_cell.length_a   1.000
_cell.length_b   1.000
_cell.length_c   1.000
_cell.angle_alpha   90.00
_cell.angle_beta   90.00
_cell.angle_gamma   90.00
#
_symmetry.space_group_name_H-M   'P 1'
#
loop_
_entity.id
_entity.type
_entity.pdbx_description
1 polymer ?
#
loop_
_entity_poly.entity_id
_entity_poly.type
_entity_poly.pdbx_seq_one_letter_code
_entity_poly.pdbx_strand_id
1 'polypeptide(L)'
;MSAKQVTSQSSLSENDGFQAFAWWLLGIGALTFALLMSARMGIFQETLYKQFGKHSKEALFYNHALPLPGFIFLASDIYDHAVLFNKSELYQVPVVGVEVPIMWFYLLMNVVTQYVCIRGVFILTTECASLTVTLFVTLRKFVSLIFSILYFQNPFTLWHWLGTLFVFIGTLMYTEVWTNLGATKSQPQKEDKKN
;
A
#
# COMPACT_ATOMS: atom_id res chain seq x y z
N MET A 1 48.17 16.62 -21.65
CA MET A 1 46.72 16.68 -21.39
C MET A 1 46.36 18.14 -21.12
N SER A 2 45.45 18.73 -21.90
CA SER A 2 45.18 20.18 -21.91
C SER A 2 44.23 20.56 -20.77
N ALA A 3 44.52 21.65 -20.05
CA ALA A 3 43.74 22.14 -18.90
C ALA A 3 42.24 22.32 -19.20
N LYS A 4 41.87 22.57 -20.47
CA LYS A 4 40.47 22.64 -20.91
C LYS A 4 39.71 21.31 -20.81
N GLN A 5 40.37 20.15 -20.98
CA GLN A 5 39.71 18.86 -20.83
C GLN A 5 39.41 18.52 -19.37
N VAL A 6 40.27 18.93 -18.44
CA VAL A 6 40.10 18.65 -17.00
C VAL A 6 38.94 19.48 -16.43
N THR A 7 38.82 20.76 -16.80
CA THR A 7 37.69 21.61 -16.38
C THR A 7 36.36 21.22 -17.03
N SER A 8 36.37 20.70 -18.26
CA SER A 8 35.14 20.24 -18.93
C SER A 8 34.64 18.90 -18.37
N GLN A 9 35.54 18.01 -17.95
CA GLN A 9 35.14 16.77 -17.27
C GLN A 9 34.67 17.00 -15.84
N SER A 10 35.29 17.92 -15.09
CA SER A 10 34.85 18.23 -13.73
C SER A 10 33.46 18.88 -13.71
N SER A 11 33.19 19.81 -14.63
CA SER A 11 31.89 20.48 -14.73
C SER A 11 30.75 19.56 -15.19
N LEU A 12 31.01 18.59 -16.09
CA LEU A 12 30.03 17.56 -16.45
C LEU A 12 29.75 16.61 -15.28
N SER A 13 30.78 16.15 -14.57
CA SER A 13 30.62 15.27 -13.41
C SER A 13 29.92 15.95 -12.22
N GLU A 14 30.16 17.25 -12.00
CA GLU A 14 29.47 18.00 -10.94
C GLU A 14 28.00 18.26 -11.29
N ASN A 15 27.68 18.55 -12.55
CA ASN A 15 26.31 18.77 -13.00
C ASN A 15 25.46 17.50 -12.92
N ASP A 16 26.02 16.34 -13.26
CA ASP A 16 25.36 15.03 -13.11
C ASP A 16 25.11 14.69 -11.63
N GLY A 17 26.07 15.00 -10.74
CA GLY A 17 25.93 14.80 -9.30
C GLY A 17 24.85 15.69 -8.68
N PHE A 18 24.82 16.97 -9.06
CA PHE A 18 23.79 17.91 -8.61
C PHE A 18 22.40 17.52 -9.14
N GLN A 19 22.30 17.12 -10.41
CA GLN A 19 21.05 16.65 -10.99
C GLN A 19 20.55 15.38 -10.30
N ALA A 20 21.41 14.39 -10.07
CA ALA A 20 21.06 13.17 -9.35
C ALA A 20 20.57 13.47 -7.93
N PHE A 21 21.25 14.38 -7.22
CA PHE A 21 20.84 14.84 -5.91
C PHE A 21 19.48 15.57 -5.93
N ALA A 22 19.24 16.43 -6.93
CA ALA A 22 17.98 17.14 -7.09
C ALA A 22 16.81 16.18 -7.36
N TRP A 23 16.99 15.18 -8.23
CA TRP A 23 15.99 14.13 -8.48
C TRP A 23 15.72 13.28 -7.24
N TRP A 24 16.77 12.93 -6.49
CA TRP A 24 16.64 12.21 -5.24
C TRP A 24 15.85 13.01 -4.19
N LEU A 25 16.17 14.30 -4.03
CA LEU A 25 15.47 15.20 -3.12
C LEU A 25 14.02 15.41 -3.52
N LEU A 26 13.75 15.56 -4.82
CA LEU A 26 12.39 15.67 -5.37
C LEU A 26 11.58 14.39 -5.10
N GLY A 27 12.20 13.21 -5.26
CA GLY A 27 11.59 11.93 -4.90
C GLY A 27 11.22 11.85 -3.43
N ILE A 28 12.13 12.28 -2.53
CA ILE A 28 11.85 12.33 -1.08
C ILE A 28 10.70 13.31 -0.79
N GLY A 29 10.76 14.52 -1.36
CA GLY A 29 9.71 15.52 -1.17
C GLY A 29 8.34 15.02 -1.61
N ALA A 30 8.27 14.36 -2.78
CA ALA A 30 7.04 13.76 -3.29
C ALA A 30 6.51 12.65 -2.38
N LEU A 31 7.37 11.76 -1.88
CA LEU A 31 6.98 10.70 -0.94
C LEU A 31 6.48 11.27 0.39
N THR A 32 7.17 12.26 0.96
CA THR A 32 6.75 12.93 2.20
C THR A 32 5.38 13.59 2.02
N PHE A 33 5.18 14.31 0.91
CA PHE A 33 3.90 14.92 0.59
C PHE A 33 2.78 13.89 0.44
N ALA A 34 3.05 12.78 -0.26
CA ALA A 34 2.09 11.69 -0.43
C ALA A 34 1.69 11.04 0.91
N LEU A 35 2.63 10.87 1.84
CA LEU A 35 2.38 10.35 3.19
C LEU A 35 1.49 11.30 4.00
N LEU A 36 1.77 12.61 3.95
CA LEU A 36 0.95 13.62 4.62
C LEU A 36 -0.49 13.64 4.06
N MET A 37 -0.64 13.58 2.74
CA MET A 37 -1.96 13.51 2.10
C MET A 37 -2.71 12.23 2.46
N SER A 38 -2.02 11.10 2.55
CA SER A 38 -2.60 9.82 2.97
C SER A 38 -3.11 9.86 4.42
N ALA A 39 -2.32 10.42 5.34
CA ALA A 39 -2.74 10.61 6.73
C ALA A 39 -3.95 11.55 6.83
N ARG A 40 -3.92 12.66 6.09
CA ARG A 40 -5.02 13.63 6.01
C ARG A 40 -6.30 12.97 5.50
N MET A 41 -6.21 12.13 4.46
CA MET A 41 -7.36 11.39 3.93
C MET A 41 -8.00 10.47 4.99
N GLY A 42 -7.20 9.74 5.76
CA GLY A 42 -7.71 8.88 6.83
C GLY A 42 -8.50 9.63 7.90
N ILE A 43 -7.98 10.79 8.35
CA ILE A 43 -8.65 11.64 9.34
C ILE A 43 -9.94 12.24 8.77
N PHE A 44 -9.94 12.68 7.50
CA PHE A 44 -11.15 13.19 6.87
C PHE A 44 -12.23 12.12 6.74
N GLN A 45 -11.86 10.89 6.38
CA GLN A 45 -12.82 9.78 6.33
C GLN A 45 -13.42 9.53 7.72
N GLU A 46 -12.60 9.49 8.77
CA GLU A 46 -13.09 9.30 10.15
C GLU A 46 -14.05 10.43 10.57
N THR A 47 -13.72 11.68 10.25
CA THR A 47 -14.55 12.85 10.61
C THR A 47 -15.87 12.86 9.83
N LEU A 48 -15.82 12.58 8.53
CA LEU A 48 -17.01 12.50 7.67
C LEU A 48 -17.97 11.41 8.15
N TYR A 49 -17.46 10.22 8.51
CA TYR A 49 -18.31 9.14 9.02
C TYR A 49 -18.94 9.45 10.39
N LYS A 50 -18.26 10.23 11.25
CA LYS A 50 -18.83 10.71 12.52
C LYS A 50 -19.96 11.71 12.30
N GLN A 51 -19.84 12.59 11.29
CA GLN A 51 -20.77 13.69 11.07
C GLN A 51 -21.97 13.31 10.19
N PHE A 52 -21.78 12.51 9.15
CA PHE A 52 -22.80 12.19 8.14
C PHE A 52 -23.28 10.73 8.16
N GLY A 53 -22.76 9.91 9.08
CA GLY A 53 -23.13 8.51 9.20
C GLY A 53 -22.31 7.57 8.31
N LYS A 54 -22.42 6.26 8.59
CA LYS A 54 -21.59 5.21 7.99
C LYS A 54 -22.13 4.75 6.63
N HIS A 55 -21.88 5.52 5.59
CA HIS A 55 -22.25 5.18 4.21
C HIS A 55 -21.03 4.71 3.38
N SER A 56 -20.42 3.57 3.77
CA SER A 56 -19.17 3.09 3.14
C SER A 56 -19.29 2.82 1.64
N LYS A 57 -20.48 2.43 1.15
CA LYS A 57 -20.73 2.19 -0.29
C LYS A 57 -20.73 3.48 -1.11
N GLU A 58 -21.30 4.55 -0.58
CA GLU A 58 -21.33 5.86 -1.23
C GLU A 58 -19.93 6.48 -1.24
N ALA A 59 -19.23 6.41 -0.10
CA ALA A 59 -17.84 6.86 0.00
C ALA A 59 -16.93 6.11 -0.97
N LEU A 60 -17.14 4.79 -1.14
CA LEU A 60 -16.43 4.00 -2.14
C LEU A 60 -16.72 4.49 -3.57
N PHE A 61 -18.00 4.73 -3.89
CA PHE A 61 -18.40 5.25 -5.20
C PHE A 61 -17.73 6.59 -5.51
N TYR A 62 -17.83 7.58 -4.62
CA TYR A 62 -17.26 8.90 -4.86
C TYR A 62 -15.73 8.89 -4.98
N ASN A 63 -15.03 8.06 -4.17
CA ASN A 63 -13.58 7.94 -4.27
C ASN A 63 -13.11 7.35 -5.60
N HIS A 64 -13.93 6.56 -6.28
CA HIS A 64 -13.60 5.98 -7.58
C HIS A 64 -14.14 6.78 -8.75
N ALA A 65 -15.31 7.42 -8.61
CA ALA A 65 -15.96 8.18 -9.67
C ALA A 65 -15.32 9.56 -9.88
N LEU A 66 -14.93 10.26 -8.80
CA LEU A 66 -14.36 11.61 -8.90
C LEU A 66 -13.01 11.67 -9.63
N PRO A 67 -12.12 10.65 -9.52
CA PRO A 67 -10.90 10.61 -10.33
C PRO A 67 -11.11 10.28 -11.81
N LEU A 68 -12.25 9.69 -12.22
CA LEU A 68 -12.45 9.23 -13.60
C LEU A 68 -12.30 10.35 -14.64
N PRO A 69 -12.88 11.55 -14.47
CA PRO A 69 -12.63 12.67 -15.38
C PRO A 69 -11.16 13.08 -15.46
N GLY A 70 -10.39 12.89 -14.38
CA GLY A 70 -8.96 13.17 -14.36
C GLY A 70 -8.15 12.23 -15.27
N PHE A 71 -8.60 10.99 -15.46
CA PHE A 71 -7.93 10.05 -16.37
C PHE A 71 -8.00 10.47 -17.85
N ILE A 72 -8.88 11.41 -18.21
CA ILE A 72 -8.92 11.97 -19.57
C ILE A 72 -7.58 12.62 -19.93
N PHE A 73 -6.92 13.28 -18.97
CA PHE A 73 -5.59 13.86 -19.21
C PHE A 73 -4.50 12.82 -19.45
N LEU A 74 -4.69 11.58 -18.97
CA LEU A 74 -3.80 10.44 -19.15
C LEU A 74 -4.25 9.50 -20.28
N ALA A 75 -5.29 9.86 -21.04
CA ALA A 75 -5.90 8.96 -22.01
C ALA A 75 -4.92 8.49 -23.11
N SER A 76 -3.96 9.36 -23.49
CA SER A 76 -2.92 8.99 -24.47
C SER A 76 -2.05 7.84 -23.96
N ASP A 77 -1.54 7.95 -22.73
CA ASP A 77 -0.69 6.92 -22.13
C ASP A 77 -1.45 5.61 -21.93
N ILE A 78 -2.74 5.69 -21.55
CA ILE A 78 -3.63 4.54 -21.40
C ILE A 78 -3.81 3.83 -22.74
N TYR A 79 -4.00 4.58 -23.82
CA TYR A 79 -4.16 4.02 -25.16
C TYR A 79 -2.88 3.29 -25.61
N ASP A 80 -1.71 3.90 -25.40
CA ASP A 80 -0.43 3.29 -25.76
C ASP A 80 -0.20 1.97 -25.01
N HIS A 81 -0.53 1.93 -23.72
CA HIS A 81 -0.45 0.70 -22.92
C HIS A 81 -1.50 -0.35 -23.34
N ALA A 82 -2.71 0.07 -23.74
CA ALA A 82 -3.72 -0.85 -24.24
C ALA A 82 -3.28 -1.52 -25.54
N VAL A 83 -2.65 -0.77 -26.46
CA VAL A 83 -2.06 -1.32 -27.68
C VAL A 83 -0.92 -2.29 -27.36
N LEU A 84 -0.08 -1.98 -26.35
CA LEU A 84 0.97 -2.88 -25.89
C LEU A 84 0.41 -4.18 -25.32
N PHE A 85 -0.66 -4.11 -24.53
CA PHE A 85 -1.29 -5.28 -23.90
C PHE A 85 -1.91 -6.22 -24.95
N ASN A 86 -2.48 -5.67 -26.02
CA ASN A 86 -3.03 -6.46 -27.13
C ASN A 86 -1.97 -7.23 -27.92
N LYS A 87 -0.69 -6.84 -27.84
CA LYS A 87 0.44 -7.55 -28.47
C LYS A 87 1.00 -8.67 -27.59
N SER A 88 0.52 -8.82 -26.36
CA SER A 88 1.00 -9.86 -25.44
C SER A 88 0.52 -11.25 -25.85
N GLU A 89 1.25 -12.29 -25.43
CA GLU A 89 0.94 -13.67 -25.77
C GLU A 89 -0.45 -14.08 -25.29
N LEU A 90 -1.15 -14.83 -26.14
CA LEU A 90 -2.47 -15.37 -25.84
C LEU A 90 -2.30 -16.50 -24.82
N TYR A 91 -2.95 -16.34 -23.66
CA TYR A 91 -2.99 -17.35 -22.63
C TYR A 91 -4.39 -17.96 -22.57
N GLN A 92 -4.44 -19.29 -22.56
CA GLN A 92 -5.66 -20.06 -22.42
C GLN A 92 -6.10 -20.03 -20.96
N VAL A 93 -7.20 -19.32 -20.67
CA VAL A 93 -7.71 -19.21 -19.30
C VAL A 93 -8.24 -20.59 -18.85
N PRO A 94 -7.64 -21.25 -17.82
CA PRO A 94 -7.94 -22.64 -17.46
C PRO A 94 -9.38 -22.93 -17.03
N VAL A 95 -10.19 -21.89 -16.83
CA VAL A 95 -11.57 -21.99 -16.31
C VAL A 95 -12.63 -21.63 -17.36
N VAL A 96 -12.28 -20.85 -18.40
CA VAL A 96 -13.25 -20.25 -19.33
C VAL A 96 -13.01 -20.69 -20.78
N GLY A 97 -11.84 -21.27 -21.10
CA GLY A 97 -11.52 -21.73 -22.46
C GLY A 97 -11.45 -20.61 -23.50
N VAL A 98 -11.32 -19.36 -23.05
CA VAL A 98 -11.19 -18.16 -23.88
C VAL A 98 -9.72 -17.76 -23.93
N GLU A 99 -9.22 -17.50 -25.14
CA GLU A 99 -7.89 -16.96 -25.38
C GLU A 99 -7.92 -15.45 -25.11
N VAL A 100 -7.20 -15.03 -24.07
CA VAL A 100 -7.07 -13.62 -23.71
C VAL A 100 -5.58 -13.29 -23.60
N PRO A 101 -5.12 -12.11 -24.06
CA PRO A 101 -3.73 -11.73 -23.87
C PRO A 101 -3.38 -11.69 -22.37
N ILE A 102 -2.24 -12.26 -21.99
CA ILE A 102 -1.89 -12.52 -20.59
C ILE A 102 -1.84 -11.25 -19.73
N MET A 103 -1.48 -10.10 -20.30
CA MET A 103 -1.42 -8.83 -19.58
C MET A 103 -2.81 -8.35 -19.13
N TRP A 104 -3.86 -8.57 -19.94
CA TRP A 104 -5.24 -8.26 -19.58
C TRP A 104 -5.73 -9.16 -18.44
N PHE A 105 -5.31 -10.42 -18.43
CA PHE A 105 -5.61 -11.33 -17.33
C PHE A 105 -4.97 -10.88 -16.01
N TYR A 106 -3.68 -10.50 -16.02
CA TYR A 106 -3.02 -9.97 -14.82
C TYR A 106 -3.62 -8.66 -14.33
N LEU A 107 -3.98 -7.75 -15.25
CA LEU A 107 -4.67 -6.51 -14.91
C LEU A 107 -6.01 -6.80 -14.22
N LEU A 108 -6.81 -7.70 -14.78
CA LEU A 108 -8.10 -8.09 -14.20
C LEU A 108 -7.92 -8.69 -12.80
N MET A 109 -6.98 -9.60 -12.63
CA MET A 109 -6.68 -10.20 -11.33
C MET A 109 -6.22 -9.16 -10.31
N ASN A 110 -5.42 -8.18 -10.73
CA ASN A 110 -4.99 -7.06 -9.90
C ASN A 110 -6.18 -6.20 -9.46
N VAL A 111 -7.05 -5.80 -10.40
CA VAL A 111 -8.25 -4.99 -10.13
C VAL A 111 -9.20 -5.68 -9.17
N VAL A 112 -9.48 -6.98 -9.37
CA VAL A 112 -10.35 -7.76 -8.47
C VAL A 112 -9.77 -7.80 -7.05
N THR A 113 -8.48 -8.10 -6.92
CA THR A 113 -7.80 -8.16 -5.62
C THR A 113 -7.77 -6.80 -4.94
N GLN A 114 -7.50 -5.73 -5.70
CA GLN A 114 -7.49 -4.37 -5.22
C GLN A 114 -8.89 -3.93 -4.75
N TYR A 115 -9.94 -4.25 -5.51
CA TYR A 115 -11.31 -3.95 -5.12
C TYR A 115 -11.69 -4.62 -3.79
N VAL A 116 -11.42 -5.93 -3.65
CA VAL A 116 -11.69 -6.65 -2.39
C VAL A 116 -10.93 -6.01 -1.23
N CYS A 117 -9.66 -5.66 -1.44
CA CYS A 117 -8.86 -5.00 -0.44
C CYS A 117 -9.39 -3.61 -0.06
N ILE A 118 -9.68 -2.74 -1.03
CA ILE A 118 -10.14 -1.38 -0.77
C ILE A 118 -11.49 -1.44 -0.07
N ARG A 119 -12.40 -2.30 -0.52
CA ARG A 119 -13.69 -2.51 0.15
C ARG A 119 -13.49 -2.93 1.60
N GLY A 120 -12.58 -3.86 1.87
CA GLY A 120 -12.22 -4.27 3.24
C GLY A 120 -11.70 -3.11 4.08
N VAL A 121 -10.80 -2.29 3.53
CA VAL A 121 -10.28 -1.09 4.21
C VAL A 121 -11.38 -0.09 4.53
N PHE A 122 -12.28 0.20 3.57
CA PHE A 122 -13.39 1.14 3.78
C PHE A 122 -14.38 0.66 4.84
N ILE A 123 -14.63 -0.66 4.93
CA ILE A 123 -15.43 -1.25 6.01
C ILE A 123 -14.70 -1.09 7.35
N LEU A 124 -13.38 -1.33 7.38
CA LEU A 124 -12.59 -1.20 8.59
C LEU A 124 -12.53 0.25 9.09
N THR A 125 -12.48 1.23 8.18
CA THR A 125 -12.53 2.66 8.50
C THR A 125 -13.86 3.09 9.12
N THR A 126 -14.96 2.37 8.88
CA THR A 126 -16.21 2.68 9.57
C THR A 126 -16.29 2.08 10.97
N GLU A 127 -15.53 1.02 11.26
CA GLU A 127 -15.60 0.31 12.55
C GLU A 127 -14.44 0.62 13.50
N CYS A 128 -13.33 1.16 13.00
CA CYS A 128 -12.13 1.43 13.79
C CYS A 128 -11.57 2.83 13.53
N ALA A 129 -10.73 3.32 14.44
CA ALA A 129 -10.02 4.59 14.27
C ALA A 129 -9.04 4.53 13.08
N SER A 130 -8.73 5.68 12.47
CA SER A 130 -7.82 5.78 11.31
C SER A 130 -6.42 5.19 11.57
N LEU A 131 -5.96 5.19 12.83
CA LEU A 131 -4.68 4.59 13.22
C LEU A 131 -4.70 3.06 13.07
N THR A 132 -5.77 2.40 13.52
CA THR A 132 -5.95 0.94 13.41
C THR A 132 -5.98 0.53 11.94
N VAL A 133 -6.73 1.27 11.11
CA VAL A 133 -6.82 1.03 9.67
C VAL A 133 -5.44 1.11 9.02
N THR A 134 -4.66 2.12 9.38
CA THR A 134 -3.31 2.31 8.86
C THR A 134 -2.42 1.12 9.21
N LEU A 135 -2.50 0.62 10.45
CA LEU A 135 -1.75 -0.55 10.91
C LEU A 135 -2.14 -1.84 10.15
N PHE A 136 -3.42 -2.07 9.88
CA PHE A 136 -3.83 -3.22 9.06
C PHE A 136 -3.34 -3.13 7.61
N VAL A 137 -3.37 -1.93 7.02
CA VAL A 137 -2.87 -1.73 5.66
C VAL A 137 -1.36 -1.95 5.58
N THR A 138 -0.59 -1.49 6.57
CA THR A 138 0.86 -1.73 6.62
C THR A 138 1.18 -3.20 6.85
N LEU A 139 0.46 -3.88 7.74
CA LEU A 139 0.60 -5.32 7.97
C LEU A 139 0.33 -6.13 6.70
N ARG A 140 -0.74 -5.81 5.96
CA ARG A 140 -1.04 -6.45 4.66
C ARG A 140 0.09 -6.27 3.65
N LYS A 141 0.59 -5.04 3.50
CA LYS A 141 1.72 -4.74 2.60
C LYS A 141 2.97 -5.54 3.01
N PHE A 142 3.22 -5.64 4.30
CA PHE A 142 4.34 -6.40 4.85
C PHE A 142 4.22 -7.91 4.59
N VAL A 143 3.06 -8.52 4.82
CA VAL A 143 2.81 -9.94 4.52
C VAL A 143 2.99 -10.22 3.02
N SER A 144 2.50 -9.31 2.16
CA SER A 144 2.70 -9.41 0.71
C SER A 144 4.19 -9.37 0.33
N LEU A 145 4.99 -8.57 1.02
CA LEU A 145 6.44 -8.51 0.82
C LEU A 145 7.11 -9.81 1.23
N ILE A 146 6.77 -10.38 2.40
CA ILE A 146 7.30 -11.69 2.82
C ILE A 146 6.98 -12.75 1.77
N PHE A 147 5.71 -12.84 1.34
CA PHE A 147 5.31 -13.80 0.31
C PHE A 147 6.11 -13.62 -0.98
N SER A 148 6.30 -12.37 -1.42
CA SER A 148 7.12 -12.06 -2.60
C SER A 148 8.55 -12.57 -2.44
N ILE A 149 9.20 -12.34 -1.30
CA ILE A 149 10.58 -12.79 -1.07
C ILE A 149 10.66 -14.34 -1.05
N LEU A 150 9.71 -15.00 -0.39
CA LEU A 150 9.64 -16.47 -0.33
C LEU A 150 9.42 -17.08 -1.71
N TYR A 151 8.53 -16.49 -2.52
CA TYR A 151 8.20 -16.98 -3.86
C TYR A 151 9.36 -16.81 -4.84
N PHE A 152 10.03 -15.65 -4.86
CA PHE A 152 11.16 -15.38 -5.75
C PHE A 152 12.50 -15.93 -5.24
N GLN A 153 12.51 -16.66 -4.11
CA GLN A 153 13.70 -17.23 -3.47
C GLN A 153 14.86 -16.24 -3.29
N ASN A 154 14.55 -14.97 -3.04
CA ASN A 154 15.57 -13.95 -2.83
C ASN A 154 16.21 -14.15 -1.44
N PRO A 155 17.56 -14.11 -1.28
CA PRO A 155 18.22 -14.31 0.01
C PRO A 155 17.66 -13.42 1.11
N PHE A 156 17.03 -14.05 2.10
CA PHE A 156 16.47 -13.36 3.27
C PHE A 156 17.60 -12.98 4.22
N THR A 157 18.06 -11.73 4.13
CA THR A 157 19.17 -11.23 4.97
C THR A 157 18.75 -11.03 6.43
N LEU A 158 19.71 -10.96 7.35
CA LEU A 158 19.46 -10.69 8.78
C LEU A 158 18.67 -9.40 9.03
N TRP A 159 18.83 -8.40 8.17
CA TRP A 159 18.07 -7.14 8.25
C TRP A 159 16.57 -7.33 8.03
N HIS A 160 16.16 -8.27 7.16
CA HIS A 160 14.74 -8.60 6.96
C HIS A 160 14.14 -9.32 8.17
N TRP A 161 14.93 -10.18 8.84
CA TRP A 161 14.51 -10.83 10.09
C TRP A 161 14.30 -9.80 11.20
N LEU A 162 15.21 -8.85 11.35
CA LEU A 162 15.07 -7.77 12.31
C LEU A 162 13.85 -6.91 12.00
N GLY A 163 13.65 -6.51 10.74
CA GLY A 163 12.46 -5.76 10.31
C GLY A 163 11.15 -6.51 10.60
N THR A 164 11.12 -7.82 10.35
CA THR A 164 9.97 -8.68 10.64
C THR A 164 9.64 -8.70 12.12
N LEU A 165 10.66 -8.84 12.98
CA LEU A 165 10.51 -8.81 14.42
C LEU A 165 9.93 -7.47 14.89
N PHE A 166 10.45 -6.34 14.39
CA PHE A 166 9.94 -5.01 14.73
C PHE A 166 8.48 -4.80 14.32
N VAL A 167 8.07 -5.26 13.13
CA VAL A 167 6.67 -5.17 12.68
C VAL A 167 5.74 -6.00 13.57
N PHE A 168 6.15 -7.22 13.93
CA PHE A 168 5.38 -8.08 14.84
C PHE A 168 5.28 -7.49 16.25
N ILE A 169 6.40 -7.00 16.82
CA ILE A 169 6.41 -6.35 18.14
C ILE A 169 5.52 -5.11 18.12
N GLY A 170 5.63 -4.25 17.11
CA GLY A 170 4.79 -3.06 16.99
C GLY A 170 3.30 -3.39 16.90
N THR A 171 2.96 -4.46 16.17
CA THR A 171 1.58 -4.95 16.05
C THR A 171 1.06 -5.48 17.39
N LEU A 172 1.85 -6.29 18.11
CA LEU A 172 1.47 -6.85 19.41
C LEU A 172 1.34 -5.78 20.49
N MET A 173 2.23 -4.78 20.49
CA MET A 173 2.17 -3.64 21.41
C MET A 173 0.92 -2.79 21.15
N TYR A 174 0.54 -2.62 19.88
CA TYR A 174 -0.65 -1.85 19.51
C TYR A 174 -1.97 -2.56 19.87
N THR A 175 -2.02 -3.88 19.76
CA THR A 175 -3.29 -4.63 19.79
C THR A 175 -3.87 -4.90 21.19
N GLU A 176 -3.39 -4.29 22.27
CA GLU A 176 -3.85 -4.56 23.66
C GLU A 176 -3.92 -6.06 24.04
N VAL A 177 -3.28 -6.95 23.27
CA VAL A 177 -3.23 -8.39 23.54
C VAL A 177 -2.54 -8.62 24.87
N TRP A 178 -1.55 -7.79 25.21
CA TRP A 178 -0.84 -7.86 26.50
C TRP A 178 -1.73 -7.50 27.70
N THR A 179 -2.61 -6.50 27.55
CA THR A 179 -3.56 -6.08 28.60
C THR A 179 -4.66 -7.13 28.81
N ASN A 180 -5.17 -7.73 27.74
CA ASN A 180 -6.21 -8.77 27.81
C ASN A 180 -5.68 -10.15 28.26
N LEU A 181 -4.43 -10.51 27.93
CA LEU A 181 -3.77 -11.69 28.51
C LEU A 181 -3.52 -11.52 30.01
N GLY A 182 -3.20 -10.31 30.46
CA GLY A 182 -3.07 -9.97 31.88
C GLY A 182 -4.41 -10.07 32.64
N ALA A 183 -5.50 -9.55 32.06
CA ALA A 183 -6.83 -9.58 32.66
C ALA A 183 -7.42 -11.00 32.79
N THR A 184 -7.09 -11.91 31.87
CA THR A 184 -7.53 -13.32 31.94
C THR A 184 -6.87 -14.08 33.11
N LYS A 185 -5.73 -13.60 33.63
CA LYS A 185 -5.04 -14.22 34.76
C LYS A 185 -5.50 -13.69 36.14
N SER A 186 -6.43 -12.73 36.18
CA SER A 186 -6.79 -11.98 37.39
C SER A 186 -8.27 -12.10 37.81
N GLN A 187 -9.01 -13.13 37.37
CA GLN A 187 -10.24 -13.50 38.07
C GLN A 187 -9.92 -14.54 39.16
N PRO A 188 -9.78 -14.15 40.45
CA PRO A 188 -9.99 -15.10 41.52
C PRO A 188 -11.48 -15.44 41.51
N GLN A 189 -11.75 -16.73 41.32
CA GLN A 189 -13.03 -17.37 41.56
C GLN A 189 -13.53 -16.94 42.94
N LYS A 190 -14.48 -15.98 43.01
CA LYS A 190 -15.18 -15.69 44.25
C LYS A 190 -16.05 -16.91 44.55
N GLU A 191 -15.68 -17.62 45.61
CA GLU A 191 -16.55 -18.55 46.31
C GLU A 191 -17.88 -17.83 46.64
N ASP A 192 -18.97 -18.26 46.00
CA ASP A 192 -20.30 -18.05 46.57
C ASP A 192 -20.51 -19.13 47.65
N LYS A 193 -20.25 -18.75 48.90
CA LYS A 193 -20.81 -19.41 50.09
C LYS A 193 -21.88 -18.50 50.70
N LYS A 194 -23.04 -19.13 50.95
CA LYS A 194 -24.12 -18.78 51.91
C LYS A 194 -25.13 -17.73 51.38
N ASN A 195 -26.45 -17.97 51.41
CA ASN A 195 -27.29 -18.74 52.34
C ASN A 195 -28.31 -19.65 51.66
#